data_AF-A0AA41WFV0-F1
#
_entry.id   AF-A0AA41WFV0-F1
#
_cell.length_a   1.000
_cell.length_b   1.000
_cell.length_c   1.000
_cell.angle_alpha   90.00
_cell.angle_beta   90.00
_cell.angle_gamma   90.00
#
_symmetry.space_group_name_H-M   'P 1'
#
loop_
_entity.id
_entity.type
_entity.pdbx_description
1 polymer ?
#
loop_
_entity_poly.entity_id
_entity_poly.type
_entity_poly.pdbx_seq_one_letter_code
_entity_poly.pdbx_strand_id
1 'polypeptide(L)' 'MPTSFLEIVELPDGSIVLRRAEDEEVLVTLDFSEDAKVFLQGQHVEVAKAMFSVGVQMAGQMAEGELVHEEVPQVLH' A
#
# COMPACT_ATOMS: atom_id res chain seq x y z
N MET A 1 4.06 18.31 9.61
CA MET A 1 4.82 17.04 9.69
C MET A 1 5.99 17.16 8.72
N PRO A 2 7.23 16.75 9.07
CA PRO A 2 8.25 16.58 8.05
C PRO A 2 7.68 15.63 6.98
N THR A 3 7.88 15.98 5.70
CA THR A 3 7.45 15.14 4.58
C THR A 3 8.34 13.91 4.56
N SER A 4 7.96 12.86 5.29
CA SER A 4 8.67 11.60 5.21
C SER A 4 8.45 11.01 3.83
N PHE A 5 9.54 10.75 3.12
CA PHE A 5 9.50 10.06 1.84
C PHE A 5 9.13 8.60 2.07
N LEU A 6 8.17 8.09 1.31
CA LEU A 6 7.75 6.71 1.35
C LEU A 6 8.38 5.96 0.18
N GLU A 7 8.84 4.73 0.46
CA GLU A 7 9.41 3.83 -0.53
C GLU A 7 8.58 2.55 -0.59
N ILE A 8 8.45 2.00 -1.80
CA ILE A 8 7.88 0.68 -2.04
C ILE A 8 9.04 -0.24 -2.41
N VAL A 9 9.26 -1.29 -1.62
CA VAL A 9 10.38 -2.21 -1.77
C VAL A 9 9.86 -3.64 -1.85
N GLU A 10 10.33 -4.39 -2.84
CA GLU A 10 10.14 -5.84 -2.88
C GLU A 10 11.29 -6.51 -2.10
N LEU A 11 10.93 -7.33 -1.12
CA LEU A 11 11.88 -8.07 -0.30
C LEU A 11 12.31 -9.38 -0.98
N PRO A 12 13.42 -10.01 -0.56
CA PRO A 12 13.90 -11.26 -1.16
C PRO A 12 12.93 -12.44 -1.08
N ASP A 13 12.00 -12.42 -0.13
CA ASP A 13 10.92 -13.43 -0.03
C ASP A 13 9.73 -13.14 -0.96
N GLY A 14 9.80 -12.04 -1.73
CA GLY A 14 8.77 -11.62 -2.67
C GLY A 14 7.55 -10.98 -2.00
N SER A 15 7.66 -10.61 -0.71
CA SER A 15 6.73 -9.68 -0.08
C SER A 15 7.05 -8.25 -0.51
N ILE A 16 6.05 -7.36 -0.48
CA ILE A 16 6.22 -5.96 -0.88
C ILE A 16 5.86 -5.07 0.29
N VAL A 17 6.79 -4.19 0.68
CA VAL A 17 6.64 -3.32 1.83
C VAL A 17 6.56 -1.86 1.41
N LEU A 18 5.70 -1.10 2.11
CA LEU A 18 5.75 0.34 2.15
C LEU A 18 6.50 0.75 3.41
N ARG A 19 7.58 1.53 3.27
CA ARG A 19 8.42 1.95 4.39
C ARG A 19 8.79 3.43 4.31
N ARG A 20 9.24 4.00 5.42
CA ARG A 20 9.87 5.33 5.44
C ARG A 20 11.30 5.24 4.92
N ALA A 21 11.71 6.22 4.10
CA ALA A 21 13.06 6.28 3.57
C ALA A 21 14.12 6.66 4.63
N GLU A 22 13.70 7.35 5.70
CA GLU A 22 14.62 7.94 6.69
C GLU A 22 15.18 6.90 7.68
N ASP A 23 14.31 6.05 8.21
CA ASP A 23 14.61 5.07 9.26
C ASP A 23 14.28 3.62 8.84
N GLU A 24 13.88 3.42 7.57
CA GLU A 24 13.47 2.14 7.01
C GLU A 24 12.30 1.47 7.78
N GLU A 25 11.54 2.24 8.57
CA GLU A 25 10.39 1.74 9.32
C GLU A 25 9.32 1.20 8.36
N VAL A 26 9.01 -0.09 8.47
CA VAL A 26 7.96 -0.74 7.69
C VAL A 26 6.60 -0.31 8.21
N LEU A 27 5.79 0.29 7.34
CA LEU A 27 4.46 0.79 7.66
C LEU A 27 3.38 -0.22 7.27
N VAL A 28 3.55 -0.88 6.12
CA VAL A 28 2.60 -1.86 5.58
C VAL A 28 3.37 -2.95 4.84
N THR A 29 2.93 -4.19 5.02
CA THR A 29 3.39 -5.35 4.24
C THR A 29 2.23 -5.86 3.39
N LEU A 30 2.50 -6.15 2.12
CA LEU A 30 1.59 -6.75 1.17
C LEU A 30 2.18 -8.06 0.65
N ASP A 31 1.42 -9.13 0.81
CA ASP A 31 1.79 -10.47 0.36
C ASP A 31 0.79 -10.98 -0.66
N PHE A 32 1.30 -11.38 -1.83
CA PHE A 32 0.52 -12.11 -2.82
C PHE A 32 0.69 -13.61 -2.61
N SER A 33 -0.42 -14.34 -2.56
CA SER A 33 -0.38 -15.80 -2.64
C SER A 33 0.28 -16.26 -3.94
N GLU A 34 0.82 -17.49 -3.97
CA GLU A 34 1.39 -18.05 -5.20
C GLU A 34 0.36 -18.06 -6.34
N ASP A 35 -0.88 -18.43 -6.07
CA ASP A 35 -1.98 -18.42 -7.06
C ASP A 35 -2.20 -17.01 -7.63
N ALA A 36 -2.17 -15.97 -6.80
CA ALA A 36 -2.31 -14.59 -7.25
C ALA A 36 -1.11 -14.15 -8.09
N LYS A 37 0.12 -14.54 -7.71
CA LYS A 37 1.33 -14.25 -8.50
C LYS A 37 1.26 -14.91 -9.89
N VAL A 38 0.77 -16.15 -9.97
CA VAL A 38 0.54 -16.87 -11.23
C VAL A 38 -0.55 -16.18 -12.06
N PHE A 39 -1.68 -15.84 -11.44
CA PHE A 39 -2.78 -15.14 -12.10
C PHE A 39 -2.34 -13.80 -12.70
N LEU A 40 -1.54 -13.03 -11.94
CA LEU A 40 -0.98 -11.76 -12.37
C LEU A 40 0.22 -11.90 -13.31
N GLN A 41 0.62 -13.14 -13.67
CA GLN A 41 1.71 -13.43 -14.59
C GLN A 41 3.02 -12.73 -14.21
N GLY A 42 3.30 -12.65 -12.91
CA GLY A 42 4.48 -11.96 -12.37
C GLY A 42 4.34 -10.45 -12.23
N GLN A 43 3.26 -9.80 -12.68
CA GLN A 43 3.05 -8.33 -12.61
C GLN A 43 2.54 -7.84 -11.25
N HIS A 44 2.67 -8.64 -10.20
CA HIS A 44 2.23 -8.33 -8.84
C HIS A 44 2.89 -7.06 -8.25
N VAL A 45 4.10 -6.72 -8.68
CA VAL A 45 4.80 -5.50 -8.24
C VAL A 45 4.12 -4.24 -8.78
N GLU A 46 3.72 -4.24 -10.05
CA GLU A 46 2.96 -3.14 -10.67
C GLU A 46 1.61 -2.93 -9.98
N VAL A 47 0.92 -4.04 -9.67
CA VAL A 47 -0.35 -4.01 -8.93
C VAL A 47 -0.13 -3.44 -7.53
N ALA A 48 0.88 -3.89 -6.79
CA ALA A 48 1.22 -3.38 -5.47
C ALA A 48 1.51 -1.87 -5.49
N LYS A 49 2.26 -1.39 -6.49
CA LYS A 49 2.54 0.05 -6.65
C LYS A 49 1.26 0.86 -6.81
N ALA A 50 0.31 0.38 -7.61
CA ALA A 50 -0.98 1.03 -7.77
C ALA A 50 -1.78 1.03 -6.46
N MET A 51 -1.84 -0.11 -5.76
CA MET A 51 -2.54 -0.25 -4.48
C MET A 51 -1.98 0.72 -3.41
N PHE A 52 -0.66 0.78 -3.26
CA PHE A 52 -0.03 1.69 -2.31
C PHE A 52 -0.20 3.16 -2.70
N SER A 53 -0.12 3.49 -3.99
CA SER A 53 -0.30 4.87 -4.46
C SER A 53 -1.69 5.40 -4.11
N VAL A 54 -2.74 4.61 -4.35
CA VAL A 54 -4.11 4.95 -3.96
C VAL A 54 -4.25 5.02 -2.44
N GLY A 55 -3.71 4.03 -1.71
CA GLY A 55 -3.78 3.99 -0.25
C GLY A 55 -3.13 5.21 0.43
N VAL A 56 -1.94 5.62 -0.04
CA VAL A 56 -1.23 6.80 0.47
C VAL A 56 -2.00 8.07 0.18
N GLN A 57 -2.57 8.21 -1.03
CA GLN A 57 -3.42 9.36 -1.37
C GLN A 57 -4.63 9.44 -0.43
N MET A 58 -5.36 8.35 -0.23
CA MET A 58 -6.52 8.33 0.67
C MET A 58 -6.13 8.66 2.10
N ALA A 59 -5.02 8.12 2.61
CA ALA A 59 -4.53 8.43 3.95
C ALA A 59 -4.19 9.92 4.12
N GLY A 60 -3.64 10.57 3.09
CA GLY A 60 -3.42 12.01 3.06
C GLY A 60 -4.73 12.80 3.17
N GLN A 61 -5.72 12.46 2.34
CA GLN A 61 -7.04 13.11 2.37
C GLN A 61 -7.76 12.94 3.73
N MET A 62 -7.61 11.78 4.36
CA MET A 62 -8.16 11.52 5.71
C MET A 62 -7.47 12.39 6.77
N ALA A 63 -6.15 12.54 6.70
CA ALA A 63 -5.39 13.37 7.62
C ALA A 63 -5.73 14.86 7.50
N GLU A 64 -6.09 15.30 6.30
CA GLU A 64 -6.54 16.67 6.00
C GLU A 64 -8.02 16.91 6.35
N GLY A 65 -8.76 15.86 6.75
CA GLY A 65 -10.17 15.95 7.14
C GLY A 65 -11.13 16.10 5.96
N GLU A 66 -10.70 15.78 4.73
CA GLU A 66 -11.52 15.91 3.52
C GLU A 66 -12.47 14.72 3.29
N LEU A 67 -12.29 13.59 3.98
CA LEU A 67 -13.19 12.44 3.84
C LEU A 67 -14.36 12.51 4.83
N VAL A 68 -15.54 12.86 4.32
CA VAL A 68 -16.81 12.72 5.05
C VAL A 68 -17.12 11.21 5.15
N HIS A 69 -17.06 10.65 6.35
CA HIS A 69 -17.50 9.27 6.60
C HIS A 69 -19.03 9.19 6.47
N GLU A 70 -19.53 8.48 5.46
CA GLU A 70 -20.80 7.76 5.60
C GLU A 70 -20.49 6.50 6.41
N GLU A 71 -20.96 6.45 7.67
CA GLU A 71 -20.93 5.27 8.55
C GLU A 71 -21.87 4.17 8.03
N VAL A 72 -21.57 3.63 6.85
CA VAL A 72 -22.23 2.44 6.32
C VAL A 72 -21.22 1.30 6.39
N PRO A 73 -21.59 0.10 6.87
CA PRO A 73 -20.71 -1.06 6.83
C PRO A 73 -20.29 -1.32 5.38
N GLN A 74 -19.01 -1.10 5.07
CA GLN A 74 -18.49 -1.30 3.73
C GLN A 74 -18.05 -2.76 3.61
N VAL A 75 -18.77 -3.54 2.79
CA VAL A 75 -18.30 -4.86 2.36
C VAL A 75 -17.26 -4.62 1.27
N LEU A 76 -16.00 -4.94 1.55
CA LEU A 76 -14.93 -4.95 0.56
C LEU A 76 -15.11 -6.21 -0.30
N HIS A 77 -15.55 -6.05 -1.56
CA HIS A 77 -15.71 -7.13 -2.54
C HIS A 77 -14.40 -7.49 -3.23
#